data_AF-A0A2E8RCS8-F1
#
_entry.id   AF-A0A2E8RCS8-F1
#
_cell.length_a   1.000
_cell.length_b   1.000
_cell.length_c   1.000
_cell.angle_alpha   90.00
_cell.angle_beta   90.00
_cell.angle_gamma   90.00
#
_symmetry.space_group_name_H-M   'P 1'
#
loop_
_entity.id
_entity.type
_entity.pdbx_description
1 polymer ?
#
loop_
_entity_poly.entity_id
_entity_poly.type
_entity_poly.pdbx_seq_one_letter_code
_entity_poly.pdbx_strand_id
1 'polypeptide(L)'
;MIILQSQRVGFVILVVSILLFIEAMDRMDWWDQADKEYERECLPNNNPQPDTELCTELQNEANYRMRIFSIVLFSSIILSLVGLSYLLPAGSDYPRQPPGGRF
;
A
#
# COMPACT_ATOMS: atom_id res chain seq x y z
N MET A 1 14.13 -20.18 -20.74
CA MET A 1 14.19 -18.71 -20.90
C MET A 1 12.97 -18.00 -20.32
N ILE A 2 11.75 -18.53 -20.50
CA ILE A 2 10.48 -17.93 -20.04
C ILE A 2 10.43 -17.70 -18.51
N ILE A 3 10.87 -18.68 -17.71
CA ILE A 3 10.86 -18.58 -16.22
C ILE A 3 11.76 -17.43 -15.71
N LEU A 4 12.93 -17.25 -16.32
CA LEU A 4 13.87 -16.19 -15.94
C LEU A 4 13.33 -14.80 -16.27
N GLN A 5 12.55 -14.69 -17.36
CA GLN A 5 11.89 -13.43 -17.74
C GLN A 5 10.75 -13.09 -16.78
N SER A 6 9.93 -14.06 -16.39
CA SER A 6 8.88 -13.89 -15.38
C SER A 6 9.42 -13.45 -14.02
N GLN A 7 10.53 -14.06 -13.57
CA GLN A 7 11.19 -13.68 -12.30
C GLN A 7 11.77 -12.26 -12.33
N ARG A 8 12.37 -11.85 -13.46
CA ARG A 8 12.86 -10.47 -13.65
C ARG A 8 11.74 -9.45 -13.55
N VAL A 9 10.60 -9.73 -14.18
CA VAL A 9 9.41 -8.87 -14.10
C VAL A 9 8.89 -8.80 -12.68
N GLY A 10 8.77 -9.94 -11.99
CA GLY A 10 8.36 -9.98 -10.57
C GLY A 10 9.28 -9.15 -9.66
N PHE A 11 10.59 -9.25 -9.87
CA PHE A 11 11.57 -8.45 -9.11
C PHE A 11 11.42 -6.95 -9.37
N VAL A 12 11.26 -6.53 -10.62
CA VAL A 12 11.04 -5.11 -10.96
C VAL A 12 9.77 -4.59 -10.31
N ILE A 13 8.66 -5.35 -10.38
CA ILE A 13 7.40 -4.98 -9.73
C ILE A 13 7.58 -4.85 -8.22
N LEU A 14 8.34 -5.74 -7.57
CA LEU A 14 8.63 -5.64 -6.15
C LEU A 14 9.41 -4.37 -5.80
N VAL A 15 10.46 -4.03 -6.56
CA VAL A 15 11.22 -2.79 -6.32
C VAL A 15 10.29 -1.57 -6.43
N VAL A 16 9.43 -1.52 -7.46
CA VAL A 16 8.43 -0.46 -7.62
C VAL A 16 7.45 -0.42 -6.44
N SER A 17 6.98 -1.58 -5.96
CA SER A 17 6.07 -1.66 -4.82
C SER A 17 6.69 -1.11 -3.52
N ILE A 18 7.99 -1.34 -3.31
CA ILE A 18 8.74 -0.82 -2.16
C ILE A 18 8.89 0.70 -2.25
N LEU A 19 9.21 1.22 -3.44
CA LEU A 19 9.29 2.67 -3.64
C LEU A 19 7.93 3.34 -3.38
N LEU A 20 6.83 2.74 -3.86
CA LEU A 20 5.49 3.22 -3.56
C LEU A 20 5.12 3.13 -2.08
N PHE A 21 5.65 2.14 -1.36
CA PHE A 21 5.44 2.04 0.08
C PHE A 21 6.12 3.20 0.84
N ILE A 22 7.34 3.56 0.45
CA ILE A 22 8.06 4.72 1.01
C ILE A 22 7.27 6.01 0.74
N GLU A 23 6.78 6.19 -0.49
CA GLU A 23 5.89 7.31 -0.82
C GLU A 23 4.60 7.29 0.00
N ALA A 24 3.99 6.12 0.22
CA ALA A 24 2.81 6.00 1.07
C ALA A 24 3.08 6.46 2.51
N MET A 25 4.28 6.21 3.05
CA MET A 25 4.67 6.70 4.39
C MET A 25 4.74 8.24 4.43
N ASP A 26 5.34 8.88 3.43
CA ASP A 26 5.39 10.35 3.35
C ASP A 26 3.97 10.95 3.24
N ARG A 27 3.09 10.31 2.45
CA ARG A 27 1.68 10.72 2.36
C ARG A 27 0.88 10.48 3.62
N MET A 28 1.25 9.47 4.42
CA MET A 28 0.64 9.21 5.72
C MET A 28 0.93 10.36 6.68
N ASP A 29 2.20 10.80 6.78
CA ASP A 29 2.58 11.93 7.63
C ASP A 29 1.91 13.24 7.16
N TRP A 30 1.78 13.43 5.85
CA TRP A 30 1.10 14.60 5.28
C TRP A 30 -0.41 14.63 5.58
N TRP A 31 -1.06 13.47 5.60
CA TRP A 31 -2.46 13.31 6.02
C TRP A 31 -2.61 13.52 7.53
N ASP A 32 -1.76 12.91 8.35
CA ASP A 32 -1.78 13.01 9.81
C ASP A 32 -1.62 14.47 10.30
N GLN A 33 -0.83 15.28 9.59
CA GLN A 33 -0.74 16.71 9.86
C GLN A 33 -2.08 17.45 9.66
N ALA A 34 -2.80 17.17 8.57
CA ALA A 34 -4.10 17.81 8.31
C ALA A 34 -5.19 17.30 9.26
N ASP A 35 -5.14 16.01 9.61
CA ASP A 35 -6.08 15.41 10.57
C ASP A 35 -5.91 16.04 11.96
N LYS A 36 -4.67 16.19 12.43
CA LYS A 36 -4.37 16.89 13.70
C LYS A 36 -4.77 18.35 13.70
N GLU A 37 -4.67 19.03 12.56
CA GLU A 37 -5.11 20.42 12.44
C GLU A 37 -6.63 20.52 12.57
N TYR A 38 -7.37 19.65 11.86
CA TYR A 38 -8.81 19.52 12.02
C TYR A 38 -9.19 19.21 13.48
N GLU A 39 -8.51 18.25 14.13
CA GLU A 39 -8.81 17.88 15.51
C GLU A 39 -8.62 19.05 16.49
N ARG A 40 -7.58 19.88 16.29
CA ARG A 40 -7.30 21.04 17.14
C ARG A 40 -8.36 22.13 17.00
N GLU A 41 -8.74 22.45 15.77
CA GLU A 41 -9.60 23.61 15.49
C GLU A 41 -11.10 23.28 15.61
N CYS A 42 -11.48 22.02 15.40
CA CYS A 42 -12.88 21.63 15.20
C CYS A 42 -13.47 20.75 16.29
N LEU A 43 -12.65 20.06 17.10
CA LEU A 43 -13.20 19.27 18.20
C LEU A 43 -13.58 20.18 19.37
N PRO A 44 -14.80 20.03 19.93
CA PRO A 44 -15.28 20.88 21.03
C PRO A 44 -14.44 20.75 22.30
N ASN A 45 -13.66 19.68 22.44
CA ASN A 45 -12.73 19.48 23.55
C ASN A 45 -11.46 20.35 23.43
N ASN A 46 -11.09 20.77 22.21
CA ASN A 46 -9.89 21.55 21.91
C ASN A 46 -10.23 23.02 21.61
N ASN A 47 -11.34 23.26 20.92
CA ASN A 47 -11.87 24.59 20.63
C ASN A 47 -13.36 24.68 21.04
N PRO A 48 -13.73 25.46 22.07
CA PRO A 48 -15.11 25.57 22.56
C PRO A 48 -16.09 26.24 21.59
N GLN A 49 -15.59 27.01 20.61
CA GLN A 49 -16.40 27.69 19.59
C GLN A 49 -15.75 27.51 18.22
N PRO A 50 -15.87 26.31 17.61
CA PRO A 50 -15.29 26.04 16.30
C PRO A 50 -16.04 26.78 15.19
N ASP A 51 -15.27 27.32 14.25
CA ASP A 51 -15.83 27.94 13.05
C ASP A 51 -16.28 26.86 12.07
N THR A 52 -17.57 26.87 11.74
CA THR A 52 -18.19 25.86 10.87
C THR A 52 -17.66 25.87 9.44
N GLU A 53 -17.30 27.03 8.91
CA GLU A 53 -16.79 27.16 7.55
C GLU A 53 -15.37 26.61 7.49
N LEU A 54 -14.52 27.06 8.42
CA LEU A 54 -13.15 26.58 8.58
C LEU A 54 -13.10 25.07 8.76
N CYS A 55 -13.96 24.51 9.61
CA CYS A 55 -13.99 23.07 9.86
C CYS A 55 -14.42 22.24 8.66
N THR A 56 -15.28 22.78 7.80
CA THR A 56 -15.65 22.11 6.56
C THR A 56 -14.46 22.06 5.58
N GLU A 57 -13.68 23.15 5.51
CA GLU A 57 -12.47 23.21 4.69
C GLU A 57 -11.40 22.23 5.18
N LEU A 58 -11.07 22.26 6.48
CA LEU A 58 -10.09 21.35 7.09
C LEU A 58 -10.50 19.87 6.96
N GLN A 59 -11.78 19.55 7.15
CA GLN A 59 -12.28 18.19 6.96
C GLN A 59 -12.13 17.73 5.49
N ASN A 60 -12.41 18.61 4.53
CA ASN A 60 -12.29 18.30 3.12
C ASN A 60 -10.82 18.10 2.71
N GLU A 61 -9.92 18.93 3.24
CA GLU A 61 -8.48 18.81 3.03
C GLU A 61 -7.98 17.47 3.62
N ALA A 62 -8.27 17.18 4.89
CA ALA A 62 -7.89 15.91 5.52
C ALA A 62 -8.40 14.70 4.72
N ASN A 63 -9.67 14.73 4.27
CA ASN A 63 -10.25 13.68 3.45
C ASN A 63 -9.57 13.52 2.09
N TYR A 64 -9.19 14.64 1.45
CA TYR A 64 -8.46 14.62 0.18
C TYR A 64 -7.09 13.98 0.34
N ARG A 65 -6.34 14.36 1.39
CA ARG A 65 -5.03 13.77 1.70
C ARG A 65 -5.14 12.29 2.02
N MET A 66 -6.13 11.90 2.81
CA MET A 66 -6.42 10.50 3.15
C MET A 66 -6.66 9.65 1.90
N ARG A 67 -7.42 10.16 0.91
CA ARG A 67 -7.68 9.46 -0.35
C ARG A 67 -6.40 9.24 -1.13
N ILE A 68 -5.53 10.24 -1.24
CA ILE A 68 -4.24 10.10 -1.92
C ILE A 68 -3.38 9.05 -1.22
N PHE A 69 -3.19 9.17 0.09
CA PHE A 69 -2.47 8.17 0.89
C PHE A 69 -2.99 6.75 0.63
N SER A 70 -4.30 6.57 0.71
CA SER A 70 -4.95 5.27 0.51
C SER A 70 -4.67 4.69 -0.89
N ILE A 71 -4.79 5.51 -1.95
CA ILE A 71 -4.54 5.06 -3.33
C ILE A 71 -3.10 4.58 -3.49
N VAL A 72 -2.12 5.33 -2.97
CA VAL A 72 -0.69 4.97 -3.06
C VAL A 72 -0.41 3.70 -2.27
N LEU A 73 -0.93 3.59 -1.04
CA LEU A 73 -0.77 2.42 -0.19
C LEU A 73 -1.36 1.15 -0.85
N PHE A 74 -2.61 1.21 -1.32
CA PHE A 74 -3.25 0.06 -1.98
C PHE A 74 -2.52 -0.34 -3.27
N SER A 75 -2.02 0.63 -4.03
CA SER A 75 -1.20 0.35 -5.22
C SER A 75 0.08 -0.41 -4.86
N SER A 76 0.77 -0.01 -3.79
CA SER A 76 1.93 -0.73 -3.28
C SER A 76 1.58 -2.18 -2.87
N ILE A 77 0.49 -2.38 -2.13
CA ILE A 77 0.06 -3.72 -1.67
C ILE A 77 -0.26 -4.63 -2.87
N ILE A 78 -1.05 -4.14 -3.83
CA ILE A 78 -1.43 -4.92 -5.02
C ILE A 78 -0.18 -5.29 -5.82
N LEU A 79 0.71 -4.33 -6.08
CA LEU A 79 1.95 -4.60 -6.81
C LEU A 79 2.85 -5.58 -6.08
N SER A 80 2.94 -5.49 -4.74
CA SER A 80 3.71 -6.44 -3.94
C SER A 80 3.18 -7.87 -4.09
N LEU A 81 1.86 -8.06 -4.00
CA LEU A 81 1.22 -9.37 -4.19
C LEU A 81 1.44 -9.92 -5.60
N VAL A 82 1.29 -9.07 -6.62
CA VAL A 82 1.55 -9.44 -8.02
C VAL A 82 3.03 -9.81 -8.20
N GLY A 83 3.96 -8.98 -7.74
CA GLY A 83 5.40 -9.23 -7.83
C GLY A 83 5.81 -10.55 -7.17
N LEU A 84 5.29 -10.82 -5.96
CA LEU A 84 5.52 -12.09 -5.26
C LEU A 84 4.96 -13.29 -6.04
N SER A 85 3.79 -13.15 -6.67
CA SER A 85 3.22 -14.24 -7.48
C SER A 85 4.09 -14.65 -8.66
N TYR A 86 4.88 -13.73 -9.22
CA TYR A 86 5.85 -14.00 -10.30
C TYR A 86 7.17 -14.61 -9.81
N LEU A 87 7.52 -14.41 -8.53
CA LEU A 87 8.76 -14.88 -7.92
C LEU A 87 8.61 -16.24 -7.24
N LEU A 88 7.46 -16.49 -6.62
CA LEU A 88 7.20 -17.73 -5.91
C LEU A 88 6.95 -18.86 -6.92
N PRO A 89 7.67 -19.99 -6.81
CA PRO A 89 7.36 -21.16 -7.62
C PRO A 89 5.97 -21.67 -7.21
N ALA A 90 5.05 -21.71 -8.18
CA ALA A 90 3.85 -22.53 -8.03
C ALA A 90 4.32 -23.99 -7.86
N GLY A 91 3.73 -24.72 -6.90
CA GLY A 91 4.23 -25.98 -6.35
C GLY A 91 4.86 -26.94 -7.36
N SER A 92 5.89 -27.67 -6.88
CA SER A 92 6.77 -28.56 -7.64
C SER A 92 6.12 -29.26 -8.85
N ASP A 93 6.53 -28.87 -10.05
CA ASP A 93 6.37 -29.64 -11.30
C ASP A 93 7.21 -30.95 -11.32
N TYR A 94 7.75 -31.37 -10.17
CA TYR A 94 8.36 -32.69 -10.07
C TYR A 94 7.21 -33.71 -10.06
N PRO A 95 7.11 -34.61 -11.07
CA PRO A 95 6.22 -35.75 -10.94
C PRO A 95 6.61 -36.46 -9.63
N ARG A 96 5.66 -36.63 -8.71
CA ARG A 96 5.85 -37.51 -7.55
C ARG A 96 6.32 -38.85 -8.10
N GLN A 97 7.61 -39.18 -7.93
CA GLN A 97 8.08 -40.52 -8.25
C GLN A 97 7.27 -41.49 -7.39
N PRO A 98 6.57 -42.47 -7.99
CA PRO A 98 5.87 -43.46 -7.19
C PRO A 98 6.89 -44.22 -6.35
N PRO A 99 6.63 -44.45 -5.05
CA PRO A 99 7.50 -45.26 -4.22
C PRO A 99 7.41 -46.71 -4.73
N GLY A 100 8.48 -47.22 -5.33
CA GLY A 100 8.51 -48.62 -5.82
C GLY A 100 9.31 -48.91 -7.10
N GLY A 101 10.09 -47.97 -7.63
CA GLY A 101 10.94 -48.21 -8.80
C GLY A 101 12.20 -49.03 -8.52
N ARG A 102 12.05 -50.30 -8.13
CA ARG A 102 13.11 -51.33 -8.19
C ARG A 102 12.48 -52.70 -8.49
N PHE A 103 12.52 -53.09 -9.76
CA PHE A 103 12.83 -54.48 -10.11
C PHE A 103 14.34 -54.58 -10.26
#